data_AF-A0A7D8BEX3-F1
#
_entry.id   AF-A0A7D8BEX3-F1
#
_cell.length_a   1.000
_cell.length_b   1.000
_cell.length_c   1.000
_cell.angle_alpha   90.00
_cell.angle_beta   90.00
_cell.angle_gamma   90.00
#
_symmetry.space_group_name_H-M   'P 1'
#
loop_
_entity.id
_entity.type
_entity.pdbx_description
1 polymer ?
#
loop_
_entity_poly.entity_id
_entity_poly.type
_entity_poly.pdbx_seq_one_letter_code
_entity_poly.pdbx_strand_id
1 'polypeptide(L)'
;MSESSTIVRRSLSEVNEIRRRGEDPIDPNAPEAESLGAEFWKNAKVVVPAGKTSVHLRLDSDVVEWFREHGKGHLTRMNAVLRAYVDAHRRSV
;
A
#
# COMPACT_ATOMS: atom_id res chain seq x y z
N MET A 1 9.34 -16.61 4.91
CA MET A 1 8.35 -16.12 5.89
C MET A 1 7.59 -15.01 5.20
N SER A 2 6.34 -15.25 4.78
CA SER A 2 5.56 -14.24 4.05
C SER A 2 4.98 -13.24 5.04
N GLU A 3 5.43 -11.99 4.99
CA GLU A 3 4.77 -10.88 5.68
C GLU A 3 3.36 -10.72 5.08
N SER A 4 2.34 -11.16 5.82
CA SER A 4 0.94 -10.93 5.46
C SER A 4 0.66 -9.44 5.47
N SER A 5 0.08 -8.90 4.39
CA SER A 5 -0.31 -7.50 4.28
C SER A 5 -1.19 -7.09 5.47
N THR A 6 -0.68 -6.20 6.34
CA THR A 6 -1.41 -5.65 7.50
C THR A 6 -2.59 -4.76 7.09
N ILE A 7 -2.60 -4.29 5.84
CA ILE A 7 -3.70 -3.51 5.29
C ILE A 7 -4.70 -4.47 4.62
N VAL A 8 -5.90 -4.56 5.20
CA VAL A 8 -7.03 -5.35 4.69
C VAL A 8 -8.19 -4.43 4.37
N ARG A 9 -8.80 -4.59 3.19
CA ARG A 9 -10.00 -3.84 2.81
C ARG A 9 -11.22 -4.50 3.47
N ARG A 10 -11.95 -3.75 4.30
CA ARG A 10 -13.22 -4.14 4.90
C ARG A 10 -14.30 -3.12 4.57
N SER A 11 -15.53 -3.56 4.40
CA SER A 11 -16.71 -2.69 4.35
C SER A 11 -17.11 -2.23 5.74
N LEU A 12 -17.87 -1.14 5.82
CA LEU A 12 -18.37 -0.61 7.11
C LEU A 12 -19.26 -1.62 7.86
N SER A 13 -20.06 -2.39 7.13
CA SER A 13 -20.90 -3.46 7.69
C SER A 13 -20.07 -4.58 8.31
N GLU A 14 -19.01 -5.03 7.63
CA GLU A 14 -18.09 -6.05 8.18
C GLU A 14 -17.36 -5.55 9.43
N VAL A 15 -16.92 -4.28 9.45
CA VAL A 15 -16.28 -3.68 10.63
C VAL A 15 -17.23 -3.66 11.82
N ASN A 16 -18.48 -3.25 11.62
CA ASN A 16 -19.48 -3.23 12.68
C ASN A 16 -19.78 -4.64 13.22
N GLU A 17 -19.82 -5.65 12.36
CA GLU A 17 -20.08 -7.03 12.77
C GLU A 17 -18.92 -7.60 13.61
N ILE A 18 -17.68 -7.34 13.21
CA ILE A 18 -16.48 -7.71 13.97
C ILE A 18 -16.53 -7.09 15.38
N ARG A 19 -16.94 -5.82 15.48
CA ARG A 19 -17.12 -5.15 16.77
C ARG A 19 -18.24 -5.77 17.60
N ARG A 20 -19.38 -6.12 17.00
CA ARG A 20 -20.48 -6.82 17.70
C ARG A 20 -20.08 -8.19 18.22
N ARG A 21 -19.26 -8.93 17.47
CA ARG A 21 -18.73 -10.24 17.88
C ARG A 21 -17.63 -10.15 18.93
N GLY A 22 -17.16 -8.94 19.26
CA GLY A 22 -16.02 -8.76 20.17
C GLY A 22 -14.68 -9.22 19.58
N GLU A 23 -14.61 -9.37 18.26
CA GLU A 23 -13.40 -9.74 17.51
C GLU A 23 -12.61 -8.49 17.06
N ASP A 24 -12.98 -7.32 17.56
CA ASP A 24 -12.25 -6.07 17.32
C ASP A 24 -10.86 -6.19 17.95
N PRO A 25 -9.75 -6.14 17.18
CA PRO A 25 -8.40 -6.30 17.72
C PRO A 25 -7.91 -5.10 18.54
N ILE A 26 -8.78 -4.12 18.81
CA ILE A 26 -8.47 -2.95 19.63
C ILE A 26 -8.43 -3.37 21.10
N ASP A 27 -7.29 -3.17 21.75
CA ASP A 27 -7.16 -3.29 23.20
C ASP A 27 -7.74 -2.02 23.88
N PRO A 28 -8.85 -2.13 24.65
CA PRO A 28 -9.44 -0.99 25.34
C PRO A 28 -8.55 -0.44 26.46
N ASN A 29 -7.54 -1.19 26.91
CA ASN A 29 -6.55 -0.78 27.91
C ASN A 29 -5.20 -0.42 27.29
N ALA A 30 -5.15 -0.20 25.97
CA ALA A 30 -3.93 0.26 25.32
C ALA A 30 -3.42 1.55 26.00
N PRO A 31 -2.11 1.64 26.33
CA PRO A 31 -1.55 2.83 26.94
C PRO A 31 -1.70 4.02 25.99
N GLU A 32 -1.86 5.22 26.54
CA GLU A 32 -1.83 6.43 25.74
C GLU A 32 -0.47 6.54 25.03
N ALA A 33 -0.51 6.79 23.73
CA ALA A 33 0.70 6.99 22.96
C ALA A 33 1.39 8.29 23.39
N GLU A 34 2.71 8.23 23.56
CA GLU A 34 3.51 9.42 23.84
C GLU A 34 3.36 10.44 22.70
N SER A 35 3.27 11.72 23.07
CA SER A 35 3.22 12.78 22.08
C SER A 35 4.55 12.84 21.31
N LEU A 36 4.46 12.81 19.97
CA LEU A 36 5.62 12.97 19.09
C LEU A 36 6.23 14.39 19.13
N GLY A 37 5.59 15.33 19.84
CA GLY A 37 6.05 16.70 20.02
C GLY A 37 5.79 17.62 18.83
N ALA A 38 5.76 18.94 19.07
CA ALA A 38 5.45 19.94 18.05
C ALA A 38 6.48 19.97 16.91
N GLU A 39 7.76 19.74 17.22
CA GLU A 39 8.84 19.75 16.22
C GLU A 39 8.72 18.60 15.20
N PHE A 40 8.18 17.44 15.60
CA PHE A 40 7.88 16.37 14.66
C PHE A 40 6.83 16.82 13.64
N TRP A 41 5.71 17.37 14.11
CA TRP A 41 4.60 17.81 13.25
C TRP A 41 4.96 18.99 12.36
N LYS A 42 5.81 19.90 12.85
CA LYS A 42 6.33 21.03 12.07
C LYS A 42 7.11 20.59 10.83
N ASN A 43 7.80 19.46 10.91
CA ASN A 43 8.62 18.91 9.83
C ASN A 43 7.94 17.75 9.08
N ALA A 44 6.76 17.34 9.52
CA ALA A 44 6.03 16.23 8.92
C ALA A 44 5.61 16.57 7.48
N LYS A 45 5.97 15.69 6.54
CA LYS A 45 5.55 15.81 5.15
C LYS A 45 4.31 14.96 4.93
N VAL A 46 3.20 15.60 4.60
CA VAL A 46 2.00 14.89 4.14
C VAL A 46 2.30 14.31 2.76
N VAL A 47 2.46 12.98 2.71
CA VAL A 47 2.62 12.26 1.45
C VAL A 47 1.23 11.79 1.03
N VAL A 48 0.61 12.53 0.11
CA VAL A 48 -0.57 12.04 -0.60
C VAL A 48 -0.06 11.10 -1.69
N PRO A 49 -0.44 9.81 -1.70
CA PRO A 49 -0.09 8.93 -2.81
C PRO A 49 -0.63 9.54 -4.09
N ALA A 50 0.26 9.83 -5.04
CA ALA A 50 -0.18 10.22 -6.37
C ALA A 50 -1.10 9.12 -6.91
N GLY A 51 -2.31 9.50 -7.33
CA GLY A 51 -3.25 8.56 -7.92
C GLY A 51 -2.62 7.84 -9.11
N LYS A 52 -3.05 6.61 -9.36
CA LYS A 52 -2.65 5.86 -10.56
C LYS A 52 -3.43 6.41 -11.75
N THR A 53 -2.73 6.79 -12.82
CA THR A 53 -3.36 7.11 -14.09
C THR A 53 -3.64 5.81 -14.85
N SER A 54 -4.90 5.57 -15.20
CA SER A 54 -5.27 4.46 -16.08
C SER A 54 -4.86 4.80 -17.51
N VAL A 55 -3.98 4.00 -18.09
CA VAL A 55 -3.50 4.15 -19.47
C VAL A 55 -3.70 2.87 -20.24
N HIS A 56 -4.02 2.97 -21.52
CA HIS A 56 -4.06 1.82 -22.42
C HIS A 56 -2.65 1.61 -23.01
N LEU A 57 -1.92 0.62 -22.50
CA LEU A 57 -0.56 0.31 -22.92
C LEU A 57 -0.53 -1.08 -23.58
N ARG A 58 0.16 -1.19 -24.72
CA ARG A 58 0.49 -2.48 -25.33
C ARG A 58 1.85 -2.94 -24.81
N LEU A 59 1.92 -4.21 -24.43
CA LEU A 59 3.12 -4.87 -23.92
C LEU A 59 3.26 -6.21 -24.64
N ASP A 60 4.48 -6.70 -24.73
CA ASP A 60 4.76 -8.02 -25.28
C ASP A 60 4.12 -9.11 -24.43
N SER A 61 3.65 -10.17 -25.09
CA SER A 61 2.85 -11.23 -24.45
C SER A 61 3.65 -11.99 -23.40
N ASP A 62 4.92 -12.27 -23.69
CA ASP A 62 5.86 -12.97 -22.82
C ASP A 62 6.11 -12.21 -21.51
N VAL A 63 6.24 -10.88 -21.58
CA VAL A 63 6.38 -10.02 -20.40
C VAL A 63 5.14 -10.13 -19.52
N VAL A 64 3.95 -10.02 -20.12
CA VAL A 64 2.69 -10.10 -19.38
C VAL A 64 2.51 -11.48 -18.74
N GLU A 65 2.82 -12.56 -19.46
CA GLU A 65 2.75 -13.93 -18.96
C GLU A 65 3.70 -14.14 -17.78
N TRP A 66 4.96 -13.72 -17.90
CA TRP A 66 5.94 -13.83 -16.82
C TRP A 66 5.43 -13.19 -15.52
N PHE A 67 4.89 -11.97 -15.58
CA PHE A 67 4.38 -11.31 -14.36
C PHE A 67 3.12 -11.98 -13.79
N ARG A 68 2.28 -12.60 -14.64
CA ARG A 68 1.06 -13.32 -14.24
C ARG A 68 1.38 -14.64 -13.54
N GLU A 69 2.42 -15.35 -13.95
CA GLU A 69 2.88 -16.60 -13.31
C GLU A 69 3.24 -16.39 -11.83
N HIS A 70 3.71 -15.19 -11.48
CA HIS A 70 4.04 -14.81 -10.10
C HIS A 70 2.81 -14.47 -9.24
N GLY A 71 1.60 -14.77 -9.71
CA GLY A 71 0.36 -14.71 -8.93
C GLY A 71 -0.33 -13.33 -8.89
N LYS A 72 -1.25 -13.17 -7.93
CA LYS A 72 -2.04 -11.94 -7.75
C LYS A 72 -1.12 -10.71 -7.59
N GLY A 73 -1.55 -9.57 -8.12
CA GLY A 73 -0.79 -8.32 -8.07
C GLY A 73 0.25 -8.12 -9.18
N HIS A 74 0.18 -8.90 -10.28
CA HIS A 74 1.07 -8.77 -11.43
C HIS A 74 1.17 -7.33 -11.96
N LEU A 75 0.05 -6.61 -12.11
CA LEU A 75 0.04 -5.19 -12.51
C LEU A 75 0.75 -4.28 -11.50
N THR A 76 0.64 -4.56 -10.20
CA THR A 76 1.34 -3.79 -9.16
C THR A 76 2.86 -3.99 -9.26
N ARG A 77 3.31 -5.24 -9.49
CA ARG A 77 4.73 -5.54 -9.70
C ARG A 77 5.26 -4.90 -10.99
N MET A 78 4.51 -4.99 -12.09
CA MET A 78 4.86 -4.31 -13.35
C MET A 78 5.02 -2.81 -13.14
N ASN A 79 4.06 -2.17 -12.45
CA ASN A 79 4.14 -0.75 -12.14
C ASN A 79 5.35 -0.40 -11.25
N ALA A 80 5.73 -1.27 -10.31
CA ALA A 80 6.92 -1.07 -9.47
C ALA A 80 8.22 -1.08 -10.30
N VAL A 81 8.32 -1.97 -11.29
CA VAL A 81 9.47 -2.01 -12.21
C VAL A 81 9.55 -0.74 -13.05
N LEU A 82 8.43 -0.31 -13.65
CA LEU A 82 8.36 0.96 -14.39
C LEU A 82 8.75 2.16 -13.51
N ARG A 83 8.30 2.16 -12.26
CA ARG A 83 8.64 3.20 -11.29
C ARG A 83 10.15 3.22 -10.98
N ALA A 84 10.74 2.06 -10.72
CA ALA A 84 12.17 1.94 -10.44
C ALA A 84 13.02 2.44 -11.62
N TYR A 85 12.63 2.11 -12.85
CA TYR A 85 13.28 2.62 -14.06
C TYR A 85 13.24 4.16 -14.12
N VAL A 86 12.06 4.76 -13.94
CA VAL A 86 11.89 6.22 -13.93
C VAL A 86 12.73 6.88 -12.83
N ASP A 87 12.71 6.34 -11.62
CA ASP A 87 13.44 6.91 -10.48
C ASP A 87 14.97 6.76 -10.63
N ALA A 88 15.46 5.76 -11.36
CA ALA A 88 16.88 5.63 -11.68
C ALA A 88 17.32 6.72 -12.68
N HIS A 89 16.52 6.98 -13.71
CA HIS A 89 16.85 7.96 -14.76
C HIS A 89 16.59 9.41 -14.35
N ARG A 90 15.76 9.65 -13.34
CA ARG A 90 15.58 10.98 -12.74
C ARG A 90 16.72 11.39 -11.81
N ARG A 91 17.48 10.43 -11.27
CA ARG A 91 18.61 10.69 -10.35
C ARG A 91 19.93 10.99 -11.08
N SER A 92 19.98 10.75 -12.39
CA SER A 92 21.14 11.03 -13.24
C SER A 92 21.09 12.39 -13.94
N VAL A 93 20.18 13.28 -13.55
CA VAL A 93 20.02 14.64 -14.08
C VAL A 93 20.06 15.64 -12.92
#